data_AF-A0A522CMG4-F1
#
_entry.id   AF-A0A522CMG4-F1
#
_cell.length_a   1.000
_cell.length_b   1.000
_cell.length_c   1.000
_cell.angle_alpha   90.00
_cell.angle_beta   90.00
_cell.angle_gamma   90.00
#
_symmetry.space_group_name_H-M   'P 1'
#
loop_
_entity.id
_entity.type
_entity.pdbx_description
1 polymer ?
#
loop_
_entity_poly.entity_id
_entity_poly.type
_entity_poly.pdbx_seq_one_letter_code
_entity_poly.pdbx_strand_id
1 'polypeptide(L)'
;MKKNAVDASLTIEEKALLSAIVKNKYEGGNNYPRAAWVEIICPDRKGKAVLRGLCEKGLAETGMGGTVAGDFYTACWLTGEGEAVYRGLERETAD
;
A
#
# COMPACT_ATOMS: atom_id res chain seq x y z
N MET A 1 -20.35 -0.95 -11.82
CA MET A 1 -20.72 0.03 -10.78
C MET A 1 -20.34 -0.52 -9.40
N LYS A 2 -19.13 -0.24 -8.91
CA LYS A 2 -18.69 -0.54 -7.52
C LYS A 2 -17.65 0.46 -6.96
N LYS A 3 -17.15 1.41 -7.78
CA LYS A 3 -16.01 2.27 -7.43
C LYS A 3 -16.27 3.21 -6.25
N ASN A 4 -17.46 3.82 -6.15
CA ASN A 4 -17.73 4.83 -5.12
C ASN A 4 -18.00 4.28 -3.71
N ALA A 5 -18.27 2.98 -3.56
CA ALA A 5 -18.60 2.41 -2.24
C ALA A 5 -17.35 2.14 -1.40
N VAL A 6 -16.23 1.81 -2.05
CA VAL A 6 -14.99 1.43 -1.35
C VAL A 6 -14.31 2.67 -0.77
N ASP A 7 -14.16 3.76 -1.53
CA ASP A 7 -13.53 5.01 -1.09
C ASP A 7 -14.18 5.65 0.16
N ALA A 8 -15.51 5.61 0.25
CA ALA A 8 -16.27 6.14 1.39
C ALA A 8 -16.18 5.24 2.64
N SER A 9 -15.85 3.95 2.46
CA SER A 9 -15.79 2.96 3.55
C SER A 9 -14.41 2.81 4.20
N LEU A 10 -13.39 3.45 3.64
CA LEU A 10 -12.02 3.39 4.18
C LEU A 10 -11.87 4.33 5.36
N THR A 11 -11.27 3.80 6.43
CA THR A 11 -10.89 4.59 7.59
C THR A 11 -9.76 5.58 7.25
N ILE A 12 -9.57 6.59 8.09
CA ILE A 12 -8.46 7.56 7.95
C ILE A 12 -7.11 6.82 7.92
N GLU A 13 -6.94 5.80 8.75
CA GLU A 13 -5.70 5.02 8.85
C GLU A 13 -5.45 4.21 7.58
N GLU A 14 -6.49 3.63 6.98
CA GLU A 14 -6.39 2.91 5.71
C GLU A 14 -6.01 3.85 4.56
N LYS A 15 -6.64 5.02 4.46
CA LYS A 15 -6.30 6.05 3.46
C LYS A 15 -4.85 6.53 3.61
N ALA A 16 -4.42 6.74 4.85
CA ALA A 16 -3.04 7.11 5.17
C ALA A 16 -2.06 5.99 4.77
N LEU A 17 -2.41 4.73 5.02
CA LEU A 17 -1.55 3.60 4.69
C LEU A 17 -1.46 3.36 3.17
N LEU A 18 -2.55 3.52 2.42
CA LEU A 18 -2.51 3.50 0.94
C LEU A 18 -1.50 4.52 0.41
N SER A 19 -1.52 5.74 0.96
CA SER A 19 -0.58 6.80 0.61
C SER A 19 0.85 6.46 1.00
N ALA A 20 1.05 5.87 2.18
CA ALA A 20 2.37 5.49 2.66
C ALA A 20 3.01 4.39 1.80
N ILE A 21 2.22 3.40 1.35
CA ILE A 21 2.70 2.32 0.45
C ILE A 21 3.21 2.91 -0.87
N VAL A 22 2.50 3.88 -1.45
CA VAL A 22 2.92 4.51 -2.72
C VAL A 22 4.16 5.39 -2.54
N LYS A 23 4.22 6.20 -1.48
CA LYS A 23 5.34 7.11 -1.22
C LYS A 23 6.62 6.40 -0.81
N ASN A 24 6.52 5.20 -0.24
CA ASN A 24 7.66 4.39 0.20
C ASN A 24 7.94 3.21 -0.74
N LYS A 25 7.53 3.29 -2.01
CA LYS A 25 8.02 2.36 -3.04
C LYS A 25 9.55 2.53 -3.08
N TYR A 26 10.29 1.52 -2.61
CA TYR A 26 11.74 1.61 -2.48
C TYR A 26 12.35 1.82 -3.87
N GLU A 27 13.15 2.86 -4.08
CA GLU A 27 13.76 3.07 -5.39
C GLU A 27 15.05 2.27 -5.48
N GLY A 28 15.15 1.47 -6.52
CA GLY A 28 16.47 1.33 -7.09
C GLY A 28 16.42 0.50 -8.33
N GLY A 29 17.45 0.73 -9.13
CA GLY A 29 17.84 -0.05 -10.30
C GLY A 29 16.71 -0.74 -11.05
N ASN A 30 16.41 -0.19 -12.23
CA ASN A 30 15.47 -0.57 -13.31
C ASN A 30 14.77 -1.95 -13.40
N ASN A 31 15.12 -2.99 -12.65
CA ASN A 31 14.69 -4.37 -12.91
C ASN A 31 14.03 -5.10 -11.72
N TYR A 32 13.81 -4.45 -10.57
CA TYR A 32 13.13 -5.08 -9.43
C TYR A 32 11.81 -4.36 -9.12
N PRO A 33 10.64 -5.02 -9.16
CA PRO A 33 9.38 -4.41 -8.74
C PRO A 33 9.45 -4.18 -7.22
N ARG A 34 9.61 -2.92 -6.82
CA ARG A 34 9.97 -2.58 -5.43
C ARG A 34 8.74 -2.18 -4.62
N ALA A 35 8.20 -3.20 -3.98
CA ALA A 35 7.20 -3.08 -2.96
C ALA A 35 7.73 -2.33 -1.72
N ALA A 36 6.83 -1.70 -0.98
CA ALA A 36 7.18 -1.00 0.26
C ALA A 36 7.52 -2.02 1.35
N TRP A 37 8.50 -1.71 2.20
CA TRP A 37 8.95 -2.62 3.26
C TRP A 37 8.01 -2.54 4.47
N VAL A 38 7.28 -3.62 4.77
CA VAL A 38 6.23 -3.65 5.81
C VAL A 38 6.74 -3.16 7.16
N GLU A 39 7.94 -3.57 7.56
CA GLU A 39 8.52 -3.17 8.85
C GLU A 39 8.81 -1.65 8.95
N ILE A 40 8.97 -0.95 7.81
CA ILE A 40 9.17 0.50 7.76
C ILE A 40 7.83 1.24 7.82
N ILE A 41 6.86 0.83 7.00
CA ILE A 41 5.55 1.51 6.89
C ILE A 41 4.52 1.06 7.93
N CYS A 42 4.69 -0.12 8.51
CA CYS A 42 3.83 -0.72 9.55
C CYS A 42 4.70 -1.30 10.67
N PRO A 43 5.41 -0.45 11.45
CA PRO A 43 6.35 -0.91 12.47
C PRO A 43 5.65 -1.62 13.63
N ASP A 44 4.42 -1.22 13.95
CA ASP A 44 3.66 -1.73 15.08
C ASP A 44 2.51 -2.68 14.67
N ARG A 45 1.93 -3.34 15.68
CA ARG A 45 0.83 -4.31 15.49
C ARG A 45 -0.43 -3.66 14.91
N LYS A 46 -0.70 -2.38 15.22
CA LYS A 46 -1.86 -1.66 14.73
C LYS A 46 -1.71 -1.36 13.24
N GLY A 47 -0.56 -0.84 12.81
CA GLY A 47 -0.25 -0.65 11.39
C GLY A 47 -0.37 -1.94 10.59
N LYS A 48 0.16 -3.05 11.11
CA LYS A 48 0.03 -4.37 10.48
C LYS A 48 -1.42 -4.86 10.41
N ALA A 49 -2.25 -4.52 11.39
CA ALA A 49 -3.68 -4.84 11.34
C ALA A 49 -4.42 -4.01 10.27
N VAL A 50 -4.07 -2.74 10.10
CA VAL A 50 -4.60 -1.90 9.00
C VAL A 50 -4.18 -2.46 7.65
N LEU A 51 -2.91 -2.84 7.48
CA LEU A 51 -2.42 -3.48 6.25
C LEU A 51 -3.20 -4.75 5.94
N ARG A 52 -3.43 -5.60 6.95
CA ARG A 52 -4.24 -6.80 6.80
C ARG A 52 -5.67 -6.49 6.35
N GLY A 53 -6.30 -5.46 6.92
CA GLY A 53 -7.62 -5.00 6.49
C GLY A 53 -7.66 -4.56 5.02
N LEU A 54 -6.63 -3.86 4.56
CA LEU A 54 -6.48 -3.52 3.13
C LEU A 54 -6.30 -4.76 2.25
N CYS A 55 -5.56 -5.77 2.69
CA CYS A 55 -5.41 -7.04 1.97
C CYS A 55 -6.73 -7.81 1.90
N GLU A 56 -7.49 -7.89 2.99
CA GLU A 56 -8.80 -8.54 3.03
C GLU A 56 -9.83 -7.83 2.11
N LYS A 57 -9.65 -6.51 1.90
CA LYS A 57 -10.42 -5.71 0.94
C LYS A 57 -9.93 -5.82 -0.50
N GLY A 58 -8.85 -6.55 -0.77
CA GLY A 58 -8.26 -6.68 -2.11
C GLY A 58 -7.54 -5.42 -2.62
N LEU A 59 -7.23 -4.47 -1.73
CA LEU A 59 -6.60 -3.19 -2.07
C LEU A 59 -5.07 -3.22 -1.97
N ALA A 60 -4.54 -4.12 -1.15
CA ALA A 60 -3.10 -4.33 -1.01
C ALA A 60 -2.78 -5.83 -1.02
N GLU A 61 -1.52 -6.14 -1.31
CA GLU A 61 -0.97 -7.47 -1.19
C GLU A 61 0.35 -7.41 -0.43
N THR A 62 0.70 -8.51 0.21
CA THR A 62 1.99 -8.70 0.87
C THR A 62 2.74 -9.86 0.22
N GLY A 63 4.05 -9.76 0.14
CA GLY A 63 4.90 -10.85 -0.33
C GLY A 63 6.36 -10.63 0.02
N MET A 64 7.24 -11.32 -0.69
CA MET A 64 8.68 -11.23 -0.48
C MET A 64 9.27 -10.12 -1.35
N GLY A 65 9.92 -9.14 -0.73
CA GLY A 65 10.77 -8.16 -1.38
C GLY A 65 12.24 -8.54 -1.26
N GLY A 66 13.06 -7.96 -2.13
CA GLY A 66 14.52 -8.11 -2.11
C GLY A 66 15.22 -6.75 -2.15
N THR A 67 16.29 -6.60 -1.38
CA THR A 67 17.18 -5.44 -1.47
C THR A 67 18.17 -5.65 -2.62
N VAL A 68 18.87 -4.58 -3.01
CA VAL A 68 19.95 -4.68 -4.01
C VAL A 68 21.10 -5.57 -3.52
N ALA A 69 21.30 -5.64 -2.20
CA ALA A 69 22.32 -6.48 -1.58
C ALA A 69 21.92 -7.97 -1.52
N GLY A 70 20.68 -8.32 -1.91
CA GLY A 70 20.18 -9.69 -1.88
C GLY A 70 19.50 -10.09 -0.58
N ASP A 71 19.29 -9.15 0.35
CA ASP A 71 18.51 -9.42 1.57
C ASP A 71 17.02 -9.47 1.25
N PHE A 72 16.32 -10.44 1.83
CA PHE A 72 14.87 -10.54 1.70
C PHE A 72 14.16 -9.77 2.80
N TYR A 73 12.98 -9.25 2.47
CA TYR A 73 12.12 -8.59 3.44
C TYR A 73 10.63 -8.83 3.18
N THR A 74 9.82 -8.57 4.20
CA THR A 74 8.35 -8.57 4.06
C THR A 74 7.94 -7.29 3.34
N ALA A 75 7.40 -7.43 2.14
CA ALA A 75 7.03 -6.30 1.30
C ALA A 75 5.51 -6.22 1.12
N CYS A 76 5.00 -5.03 0.79
CA CYS A 76 3.62 -4.84 0.37
C CYS A 76 3.47 -3.81 -0.75
N TRP A 77 2.41 -3.96 -1.55
CA TRP A 77 2.09 -3.10 -2.68
C TRP A 77 0.58 -2.96 -2.82
N LEU A 78 0.16 -1.93 -3.55
CA LEU A 78 -1.24 -1.78 -3.93
C LEU A 78 -1.58 -2.73 -5.08
N THR A 79 -2.77 -3.30 -5.05
CA THR A 79 -3.33 -3.99 -6.23
C THR A 79 -3.78 -2.94 -7.26
N GLY A 80 -4.16 -3.38 -8.46
CA GLY A 80 -4.75 -2.46 -9.45
C GLY A 80 -6.02 -1.76 -8.94
N GLU A 81 -6.79 -2.40 -8.06
CA GLU A 81 -7.94 -1.78 -7.39
C GLU A 81 -7.49 -0.77 -6.33
N GLY A 82 -6.50 -1.12 -5.52
CA GLY A 82 -5.91 -0.20 -4.53
C GLY A 82 -5.31 1.06 -5.15
N GLU A 83 -4.61 0.94 -6.29
CA GLU A 83 -4.09 2.11 -7.01
C GLU A 83 -5.21 3.00 -7.57
N ALA A 84 -6.32 2.40 -8.03
CA ALA A 84 -7.46 3.16 -8.53
C ALA A 84 -8.15 3.97 -7.42
N VAL A 85 -8.31 3.35 -6.24
CA VAL A 85 -8.81 3.99 -5.00
C VAL A 85 -7.88 5.12 -4.58
N TYR A 86 -6.57 4.84 -4.47
CA TYR A 86 -5.57 5.86 -4.10
C TYR A 86 -5.62 7.09 -5.00
N ARG A 87 -5.70 6.89 -6.32
CA ARG A 87 -5.83 7.99 -7.31
C ARG A 87 -7.15 8.76 -7.18
N GLY A 88 -8.21 8.13 -6.70
CA GLY A 88 -9.48 8.80 -6.37
C GLY A 88 -9.30 9.75 -5.20
N LEU A 89 -8.67 9.28 -4.12
CA LEU A 89 -8.39 10.06 -2.92
C LEU A 89 -7.49 11.28 -3.21
N GLU A 90 -6.45 11.12 -4.03
CA GLU A 90 -5.56 12.24 -4.41
C GLU A 90 -6.29 13.36 -5.15
N ARG A 91 -7.36 13.05 -5.88
CA ARG A 91 -8.16 14.05 -6.60
C ARG A 91 -9.12 14.80 -5.68
N GLU A 92 -9.67 14.14 -4.68
CA GLU A 92 -10.55 14.79 -3.67
C GLU A 92 -9.78 15.75 -2.75
N THR A 93 -8.46 15.61 -2.61
CA THR A 93 -7.64 16.52 -1.78
C THR A 93 -7.07 17.71 -2.55
N ALA A 94 -7.27 17.76 -3.87
CA ALA A 94 -6.73 18.79 -4.76
C ALA A 94 -7.77 19.84 -5.18
N ASP A 95 -9.00 19.73 -4.69
CA ASP A 95 -10.13 20.67 -4.87
C ASP A 95 -10.41 21.40 -3.56
#